data_AF-A0A1D6LRG5-F1
#
_entry.id   AF-A0A1D6LRG5-F1
#
_cell.length_a   1.000
_cell.length_b   1.000
_cell.length_c   1.000
_cell.angle_alpha   90.00
_cell.angle_beta   90.00
_cell.angle_gamma   90.00
#
_symmetry.space_group_name_H-M   'P 1'
#
loop_
_entity.id
_entity.type
_entity.pdbx_description
1 polymer ?
#
loop_
_entity_poly.entity_id
_entity_poly.type
_entity_poly.pdbx_seq_one_letter_code
_entity_poly.pdbx_strand_id
1 'polypeptide(L)'
;MEDSANPIFIDMKYCPNKLCTANGASKVTVKDVTFKNITDTSSTPEAVSLLCTAKIPCTGVTMDDVNVEYSGTNNKTMAICTNAKGSTKGCLKDLACF
;
A
#
# COMPACT_ATOMS: atom_id res chain seq x y z
N MET A 1 -8.22 8.87 -9.71
CA MET A 1 -8.44 9.95 -8.74
C MET A 1 -7.60 11.12 -9.21
N GLU A 2 -7.66 12.29 -8.57
CA GLU A 2 -6.57 13.25 -8.63
C GLU A 2 -6.29 13.65 -7.18
N ASP A 3 -5.02 13.71 -6.79
CA ASP A 3 -4.54 14.24 -5.50
C ASP A 3 -5.02 13.48 -4.23
N SER A 4 -5.24 12.17 -4.34
CA SER A 4 -5.55 11.32 -3.17
C SER A 4 -4.32 11.17 -2.26
N ALA A 5 -4.51 11.11 -0.94
CA ALA A 5 -3.38 11.04 0.01
C ALA A 5 -2.47 9.83 -0.25
N ASN A 6 -3.05 8.63 -0.35
CA ASN A 6 -2.37 7.37 -0.63
C ASN A 6 -3.26 6.56 -1.60
N PRO A 7 -3.09 6.69 -2.93
CA PRO A 7 -3.96 6.05 -3.91
C PRO A 7 -4.08 4.52 -3.77
N ILE A 8 -3.06 3.87 -3.20
CA ILE A 8 -3.09 2.43 -2.87
C ILE A 8 -2.85 2.26 -1.38
N PHE A 9 -3.84 1.74 -0.65
CA PHE A 9 -3.79 1.62 0.81
C PHE A 9 -4.42 0.32 1.30
N ILE A 10 -3.65 -0.52 2.00
CA ILE A 10 -4.12 -1.68 2.77
C ILE A 10 -3.67 -1.47 4.22
N ASP A 11 -4.62 -1.37 5.14
CA ASP A 11 -4.32 -1.24 6.57
C ASP A 11 -4.98 -2.36 7.39
N MET A 12 -4.21 -3.39 7.72
CA MET A 12 -4.64 -4.47 8.61
C MET A 12 -4.41 -4.15 10.09
N LYS A 13 -3.90 -2.96 10.40
CA LYS A 13 -3.71 -2.42 11.77
C LYS A 13 -4.71 -1.30 12.07
N TYR A 14 -5.70 -1.10 11.21
CA TYR A 14 -6.71 -0.06 11.34
C TYR A 14 -7.39 -0.13 12.70
N CYS A 15 -7.31 0.98 13.45
CA CYS A 15 -7.83 1.07 14.80
C CYS A 15 -8.45 2.46 15.08
N PRO A 16 -9.64 2.75 14.53
CA PRO A 16 -10.19 4.11 14.54
C PRO A 16 -10.52 4.62 15.94
N ASN A 17 -10.98 3.74 16.83
CA ASN A 17 -11.40 4.11 18.18
C ASN A 17 -10.31 3.88 19.24
N LYS A 18 -9.09 3.48 18.85
CA LYS A 18 -7.99 3.13 19.77
C LYS A 18 -8.34 2.07 20.82
N LEU A 19 -9.41 1.30 20.60
CA LEU A 19 -9.86 0.22 21.49
C LEU A 19 -9.18 -1.14 21.19
N CYS A 20 -8.28 -1.17 20.21
CA CYS A 20 -7.61 -2.38 19.78
C CYS A 20 -6.51 -2.72 20.78
N THR A 21 -6.49 -3.96 21.26
CA THR A 21 -5.42 -4.43 22.12
C THR A 21 -4.19 -4.75 21.27
N ALA A 22 -2.99 -4.57 21.83
CA ALA A 22 -1.73 -4.88 21.12
C ALA A 22 -1.66 -6.35 20.62
N ASN A 23 -2.43 -7.24 21.24
CA ASN A 23 -2.52 -8.66 20.90
C ASN A 23 -3.70 -9.00 19.98
N GLY A 24 -4.59 -8.05 19.69
CA GLY A 24 -5.73 -8.19 18.78
C GLY A 24 -5.26 -8.16 17.33
N ALA A 25 -4.49 -9.16 16.92
CA ALA A 25 -4.11 -9.33 15.53
C ALA A 25 -5.38 -9.43 14.68
N SER A 26 -5.42 -8.70 13.55
CA SER A 26 -6.47 -8.85 12.56
C SER A 26 -6.68 -10.34 12.25
N LYS A 27 -7.94 -10.77 12.24
CA LYS A 27 -8.33 -12.12 11.81
C LYS A 27 -8.69 -12.16 10.32
N VAL A 28 -8.65 -11.01 9.66
CA VAL A 28 -8.92 -10.89 8.23
C VAL A 28 -7.69 -11.37 7.47
N THR A 29 -7.93 -12.17 6.43
CA THR A 29 -6.89 -12.57 5.49
C THR A 29 -7.05 -11.75 4.21
N VAL A 30 -5.96 -11.12 3.76
CA VAL A 30 -5.89 -10.43 2.48
C VAL A 30 -4.99 -11.24 1.55
N LYS A 31 -5.56 -11.78 0.48
CA LYS A 31 -4.88 -12.68 -0.45
C LYS A 31 -5.29 -12.42 -1.89
N ASP A 32 -4.36 -12.62 -2.81
CA ASP A 32 -4.56 -12.58 -4.27
C ASP A 32 -5.19 -11.25 -4.75
N VAL A 33 -4.66 -10.13 -4.25
CA VAL A 33 -5.12 -8.77 -4.59
C VAL A 33 -4.32 -8.26 -5.78
N THR A 34 -4.98 -7.72 -6.79
CA THR A 34 -4.31 -7.10 -7.95
C THR A 34 -4.66 -5.62 -8.05
N PHE A 35 -3.64 -4.77 -8.02
CA PHE A 35 -3.70 -3.35 -8.40
C PHE A 35 -3.17 -3.23 -9.81
N LYS A 36 -4.01 -2.76 -10.74
CA LYS A 36 -3.68 -2.77 -12.17
C LYS A 36 -4.06 -1.47 -12.88
N ASN A 37 -3.19 -1.01 -13.79
CA ASN A 37 -3.41 0.14 -14.66
C ASN A 37 -3.79 1.42 -13.89
N ILE A 38 -3.05 1.71 -12.82
CA ILE A 38 -3.29 2.88 -11.98
C ILE A 38 -2.30 3.95 -12.41
N THR A 39 -2.81 5.09 -12.90
CA THR A 39 -2.01 6.27 -13.21
C THR A 39 -2.64 7.47 -12.53
N ASP A 40 -1.91 8.12 -11.63
CA ASP A 40 -2.47 9.15 -10.74
C ASP A 40 -1.35 9.99 -10.09
N THR A 41 -1.76 10.97 -9.27
CA THR A 41 -0.86 11.67 -8.34
C THR A 41 -1.30 11.48 -6.89
N SER A 42 -0.34 11.51 -5.96
CA SER A 42 -0.60 11.48 -4.52
C SER A 42 -0.36 12.83 -3.87
N SER A 43 -1.21 13.23 -2.92
CA SER A 43 -1.01 14.46 -2.10
C SER A 43 -0.06 14.24 -0.92
N THR A 44 0.40 13.01 -0.68
CA THR A 44 1.48 12.70 0.27
C THR A 44 2.62 11.95 -0.42
N PRO A 45 3.86 12.02 0.11
CA PRO A 45 4.98 11.22 -0.39
C PRO A 45 4.67 9.72 -0.46
N GLU A 46 3.89 9.22 0.50
CA GLU A 46 3.53 7.81 0.64
C GLU A 46 2.39 7.44 -0.33
N ALA A 47 2.70 7.33 -1.62
CA ALA A 47 1.72 6.97 -2.65
C ALA A 47 1.11 5.57 -2.44
N VAL A 48 1.88 4.63 -1.87
CA VAL A 48 1.45 3.25 -1.63
C VAL A 48 1.74 2.85 -0.19
N SER A 49 0.73 2.32 0.51
CA SER A 49 0.90 1.75 1.86
C SER A 49 0.27 0.37 1.96
N LEU A 50 1.08 -0.66 2.19
CA LEU A 50 0.63 -2.03 2.46
C LEU A 50 1.01 -2.41 3.89
N LEU A 51 0.16 -2.08 4.85
CA LEU A 51 0.37 -2.27 6.29
C LEU A 51 -0.27 -3.58 6.77
N CYS A 52 0.35 -4.70 6.42
CA CYS A 52 -0.12 -6.03 6.81
C CYS A 52 0.44 -6.46 8.19
N THR A 53 -0.26 -7.39 8.85
CA THR A 53 0.19 -7.90 10.15
C THR A 53 1.25 -8.98 10.00
N ALA A 54 2.16 -9.11 10.96
CA ALA A 54 3.17 -10.17 10.95
C ALA A 54 2.54 -11.57 11.15
N LYS A 55 1.45 -11.66 11.93
CA LYS A 55 0.76 -12.92 12.21
C LYS A 55 -0.03 -13.43 11.01
N ILE A 56 -0.65 -12.53 10.25
CA ILE A 56 -1.39 -12.83 9.02
C ILE A 56 -0.87 -11.86 7.94
N PRO A 57 0.22 -12.22 7.23
CA PRO A 57 0.77 -11.38 6.17
C PRO A 57 -0.17 -11.34 4.96
N CYS A 58 -0.13 -10.25 4.18
CA CYS A 58 -0.79 -10.23 2.88
C CYS A 58 0.01 -11.08 1.90
N THR A 59 -0.67 -11.88 1.08
CA THR A 59 -0.02 -12.79 0.12
C THR A 59 -0.64 -12.67 -1.27
N GLY A 60 0.15 -12.86 -2.32
CA GLY A 60 -0.35 -12.76 -3.69
C GLY A 60 -0.75 -11.33 -4.09
N VAL A 61 -0.12 -10.31 -3.50
CA VAL A 61 -0.36 -8.91 -3.92
C VAL A 61 0.36 -8.66 -5.24
N THR A 62 -0.36 -8.27 -6.28
CA THR A 62 0.19 -7.96 -7.59
C THR A 62 0.04 -6.47 -7.87
N MET A 63 1.14 -5.80 -8.21
CA MET A 63 1.13 -4.44 -8.77
C MET A 63 1.53 -4.53 -10.24
N ASP A 64 0.60 -4.21 -11.14
CA ASP A 64 0.76 -4.33 -12.60
C ASP A 64 0.45 -2.98 -13.26
N ASP A 65 1.47 -2.33 -13.81
CA ASP A 65 1.35 -1.01 -14.46
C ASP A 65 0.77 0.06 -13.50
N VAL A 66 1.45 0.27 -12.37
CA VAL A 66 1.11 1.28 -11.35
C VAL A 66 2.11 2.44 -11.40
N ASN A 67 1.61 3.61 -11.81
CA ASN A 67 2.36 4.85 -11.99
C ASN A 67 1.70 5.98 -11.19
N VAL A 68 2.08 6.12 -9.92
CA VAL A 68 1.57 7.17 -9.03
C VAL A 68 2.73 8.05 -8.58
N GLU A 69 2.64 9.35 -8.80
CA GLU A 69 3.69 10.30 -8.43
C GLU A 69 3.22 11.30 -7.37
N TYR A 70 4.06 11.62 -6.40
CA TYR A 70 3.76 12.67 -5.42
C TYR A 70 3.67 14.05 -6.10
N SER A 71 2.55 14.76 -5.90
CA SER A 71 2.26 16.05 -6.53
C SER A 71 3.01 17.24 -5.90
N GLY A 72 3.62 17.05 -4.73
CA GLY A 72 4.29 18.12 -3.99
C GLY A 72 5.77 18.34 -4.33
N THR A 73 6.39 19.27 -3.61
CA THR A 73 7.79 19.66 -3.86
C THR A 73 8.78 18.56 -3.46
N ASN A 74 9.86 18.43 -4.22
CA ASN A 74 10.93 17.42 -4.11
C ASN A 74 10.63 16.02 -4.69
N ASN A 75 9.45 15.80 -5.31
CA ASN A 75 9.09 14.58 -6.07
C ASN A 75 9.44 13.25 -5.38
N LYS A 76 9.41 13.21 -4.05
CA LYS A 76 9.79 12.02 -3.30
C LYS A 76 8.59 11.10 -3.14
N THR A 77 8.23 10.43 -4.22
CA THR A 77 7.29 9.31 -4.21
C THR A 77 7.90 8.17 -3.40
N MET A 78 7.10 7.49 -2.59
CA MET A 78 7.54 6.30 -1.86
C MET A 78 6.40 5.32 -1.60
N ALA A 79 6.78 4.06 -1.41
CA ALA A 79 5.91 3.01 -0.90
C ALA A 79 6.37 2.50 0.47
N ILE A 80 5.41 2.22 1.35
CA ILE A 80 5.63 1.55 2.63
C ILE A 80 4.96 0.18 2.59
N CYS A 81 5.76 -0.87 2.70
CA CYS A 81 5.27 -2.25 2.63
C CYS A 81 5.75 -3.07 3.82
N THR A 82 4.80 -3.54 4.62
CA THR A 82 5.02 -4.27 5.87
C THR A 82 4.28 -5.60 5.83
N ASN A 83 5.01 -6.71 5.89
CA ASN A 83 4.45 -8.07 5.84
C ASN A 83 3.54 -8.34 4.64
N ALA A 84 3.78 -7.66 3.52
CA ALA A 84 3.14 -7.94 2.25
C ALA A 84 4.07 -8.79 1.40
N LYS A 85 3.53 -9.77 0.68
CA LYS A 85 4.26 -10.62 -0.26
C LYS A 85 3.54 -10.62 -1.59
N GLY A 86 4.30 -10.43 -2.66
CA GLY A 86 3.72 -10.13 -3.94
C GLY A 86 4.72 -10.09 -5.08
N SER A 87 4.29 -9.47 -6.18
CA SER A 87 5.09 -9.22 -7.37
C SER A 87 4.77 -7.85 -7.95
N THR A 88 5.77 -7.21 -8.53
CA THR A 88 5.62 -5.93 -9.23
C THR A 88 5.99 -6.08 -10.71
N LYS A 89 5.26 -5.40 -11.59
CA LYS A 89 5.51 -5.35 -13.04
C LYS A 89 5.08 -4.01 -13.59
N GLY A 90 5.95 -3.36 -14.38
CA GLY A 90 5.62 -2.10 -15.06
C GLY A 90 5.33 -0.92 -14.13
N CYS A 91 5.79 -0.99 -12.87
CA CYS A 91 5.58 0.06 -11.88
C CYS A 91 6.78 1.02 -11.80
N LEU A 92 6.54 2.22 -11.27
CA LEU A 92 7.61 3.12 -10.85
C LEU A 92 8.52 2.44 -9.82
N LYS A 93 9.84 2.67 -9.93
CA LYS A 93 10.84 2.05 -9.05
C LYS A 93 10.61 2.38 -7.57
N ASP A 94 10.16 3.60 -7.27
CA ASP A 94 9.89 4.06 -5.91
C ASP A 94 8.68 3.39 -5.27
N LEU A 95 7.83 2.74 -6.09
CA LEU A 95 6.65 1.99 -5.66
C LEU A 95 6.89 0.48 -5.60
N ALA A 96 8.11 0.01 -5.88
CA ALA A 96 8.43 -1.41 -5.88
C ALA A 96 8.50 -1.95 -4.44
N CYS A 97 7.47 -2.68 -4.03
CA CYS A 97 7.41 -3.34 -2.72
C CYS A 97 7.96 -4.78 -2.70
N PHE A 98 8.17 -5.36 -3.88
CA PHE A 98 8.52 -6.77 -4.08
C PHE A 98 9.57 -6.91 -5.17
#